data_AF-A0AAE8IA20-F1
#
_entry.id   AF-A0AAE8IA20-F1
#
_cell.length_a   1.000
_cell.length_b   1.000
_cell.length_c   1.000
_cell.angle_alpha   90.00
_cell.angle_beta   90.00
_cell.angle_gamma   90.00
#
_symmetry.space_group_name_H-M   'P 1'
#
loop_
_entity.id
_entity.type
_entity.pdbx_description
1 polymer ?
#
loop_
_entity_poly.entity_id
_entity_poly.type
_entity_poly.pdbx_seq_one_letter_code
_entity_poly.pdbx_strand_id
1 'polypeptide(L)'
;MSYRGHPYREARLGRSISTRPGVGSLTSTAALQCSRCPHKGTLNQRARMPPEAIDEKFKQAGWALDPHICPGCRARASQERKTMSAKPSPDAMRAQASMLTLLQTHFDAAKGRYAKDWSDQKIADDTKLAVSVVTEFREAVFGPIQEPEEIQQLRSDITALETLQRESNAAFTAQIASLRSQVAGLSSGKLRRVG
;
A
#
# COMPACT_ATOMS: atom_id res chain seq x y z
N MET A 1 -27.08 -36.18 -30.36
CA MET A 1 -26.82 -35.62 -29.00
C MET A 1 -25.48 -34.92 -29.05
N SER A 2 -25.45 -33.60 -28.81
CA SER A 2 -24.30 -32.73 -29.15
C SER A 2 -23.03 -33.11 -28.36
N TYR A 3 -22.11 -33.83 -29.00
CA TYR A 3 -20.76 -34.09 -28.50
C TYR A 3 -19.74 -33.27 -29.29
N ARG A 4 -19.68 -31.98 -28.91
CA ARG A 4 -18.51 -31.10 -29.04
C ARG A 4 -18.18 -30.61 -27.63
N GLY A 5 -16.90 -30.48 -27.31
CA GLY A 5 -16.37 -30.46 -25.93
C GLY A 5 -14.90 -30.89 -25.82
N HIS A 6 -14.18 -30.75 -26.94
CA HIS A 6 -12.74 -30.96 -27.11
C HIS A 6 -12.10 -32.33 -26.80
N PRO A 7 -10.80 -32.44 -27.13
CA PRO A 7 -9.78 -33.00 -26.23
C PRO A 7 -9.76 -32.23 -24.89
N TYR A 8 -10.77 -32.53 -24.05
CA TYR A 8 -11.08 -31.96 -22.72
C TYR A 8 -11.20 -30.43 -22.69
N ARG A 9 -12.40 -29.92 -23.00
CA ARG A 9 -12.76 -28.50 -22.82
C ARG A 9 -13.97 -28.05 -23.67
N GLU A 10 -13.90 -27.15 -24.64
CA GLU A 10 -12.78 -26.54 -25.41
C GLU A 10 -11.55 -26.04 -24.63
N ALA A 11 -10.34 -26.30 -25.16
CA ALA A 11 -9.07 -26.12 -24.44
C ALA A 11 -8.68 -24.64 -24.28
N ARG A 12 -9.10 -24.12 -23.14
CA ARG A 12 -8.88 -22.79 -22.60
C ARG A 12 -8.82 -22.95 -21.07
N LEU A 13 -8.24 -21.97 -20.37
CA LEU A 13 -8.11 -21.97 -18.91
C LEU A 13 -7.50 -23.28 -18.36
N GLY A 14 -6.24 -23.56 -18.73
CA GLY A 14 -5.39 -24.53 -18.04
C GLY A 14 -5.69 -26.03 -18.23
N ARG A 15 -6.78 -26.41 -18.89
CA ARG A 15 -7.17 -27.80 -19.14
C ARG A 15 -6.39 -28.41 -20.30
N SER A 16 -5.92 -29.65 -20.15
CA SER A 16 -5.25 -30.40 -21.23
C SER A 16 -5.50 -31.91 -21.10
N ILE A 17 -5.49 -32.63 -22.22
CA ILE A 17 -5.54 -34.09 -22.22
C ILE A 17 -4.42 -34.63 -23.11
N SER A 18 -3.67 -35.62 -22.63
CA SER A 18 -2.67 -36.33 -23.41
C SER A 18 -2.99 -37.81 -23.46
N THR A 19 -2.75 -38.46 -24.59
CA THR A 19 -2.92 -39.91 -24.76
C THR A 19 -1.57 -40.53 -25.07
N ARG A 20 -1.16 -41.56 -24.32
CA ARG A 20 0.05 -42.33 -24.62
C ARG A 20 -0.36 -43.76 -25.05
N PRO A 21 0.17 -44.27 -26.17
CA PRO A 21 0.00 -45.68 -26.51
C PRO A 21 0.84 -46.52 -25.54
N GLY A 22 0.19 -47.28 -24.67
CA GLY A 22 0.83 -48.27 -23.80
C GLY A 22 0.74 -49.67 -24.42
N VAL A 23 1.67 -50.56 -24.04
CA VAL A 23 1.65 -51.98 -24.43
C VAL A 23 0.39 -52.62 -23.85
N GLY A 24 -0.69 -52.69 -24.65
CA GLY A 24 -1.96 -53.35 -24.31
C GLY A 24 -3.19 -52.46 -24.09
N SER A 25 -3.08 -51.13 -23.91
CA SER A 25 -4.24 -50.21 -23.92
C SER A 25 -3.87 -48.73 -24.09
N LEU A 26 -4.81 -47.93 -24.63
CA LEU A 26 -4.70 -46.48 -24.72
C LEU A 26 -4.99 -45.86 -23.35
N THR A 27 -3.98 -45.26 -22.71
CA THR A 27 -4.18 -44.47 -21.48
C THR A 27 -4.25 -42.98 -21.81
N SER A 28 -5.26 -42.32 -21.24
CA SER A 28 -5.45 -40.88 -21.35
C SER A 28 -5.19 -40.20 -20.00
N THR A 29 -4.42 -39.12 -19.98
CA THR A 29 -4.17 -38.31 -18.79
C THR A 29 -4.82 -36.95 -18.99
N ALA A 30 -5.84 -36.65 -18.20
CA ALA A 30 -6.39 -35.30 -18.10
C ALA A 30 -5.55 -34.49 -17.13
N ALA A 31 -5.33 -33.21 -17.41
CA ALA A 31 -4.58 -32.33 -16.53
C ALA A 31 -5.20 -30.95 -16.46
N LEU A 32 -5.02 -30.32 -15.30
CA LEU A 32 -5.56 -29.00 -14.98
C LEU A 32 -4.49 -28.12 -14.34
N GLN A 33 -4.26 -26.95 -14.94
CA GLN A 33 -3.32 -25.94 -14.44
C GLN A 33 -4.04 -24.96 -13.51
N CYS A 34 -3.45 -24.67 -12.36
CA CYS A 34 -3.94 -23.62 -11.48
C CYS A 34 -3.75 -22.23 -12.12
N SER A 35 -4.75 -21.36 -11.98
CA SER A 35 -4.69 -19.96 -12.43
C SER A 35 -3.81 -19.07 -11.56
N ARG A 36 -3.52 -19.47 -10.32
CA ARG A 36 -2.80 -18.66 -9.31
C ARG A 36 -1.38 -19.12 -9.02
N CYS A 37 -1.00 -20.31 -9.45
CA CYS A 37 0.31 -20.88 -9.16
C CYS A 37 0.72 -21.88 -10.27
N PRO A 38 2.00 -22.26 -10.37
CA PRO A 38 2.46 -23.19 -11.41
C PRO A 38 2.01 -24.65 -11.17
N HIS A 39 1.20 -24.95 -10.15
CA HIS A 39 0.78 -26.30 -9.84
C HIS A 39 -0.20 -26.87 -10.87
N LYS A 40 0.12 -28.08 -11.35
CA LYS A 40 -0.68 -28.87 -12.29
C LYS A 40 -1.22 -30.13 -11.61
N GLY A 41 -2.54 -30.31 -11.64
CA GLY A 41 -3.19 -31.57 -11.27
C GLY A 41 -3.28 -32.49 -12.48
N THR A 42 -3.05 -33.79 -12.29
CA THR A 42 -3.18 -34.81 -13.34
C THR A 42 -4.07 -35.95 -12.87
N LEU A 43 -4.83 -36.51 -13.81
CA LEU A 43 -5.75 -37.61 -13.59
C LEU A 43 -5.59 -38.63 -14.72
N ASN A 44 -5.12 -39.83 -14.38
CA ASN A 44 -4.95 -40.93 -15.33
C ASN A 44 -6.27 -41.69 -15.52
N GLN A 45 -6.58 -42.04 -16.76
CA GLN A 45 -7.86 -42.63 -17.15
C GLN A 45 -7.66 -43.72 -18.21
N ARG A 46 -8.01 -44.94 -17.81
CA ARG A 46 -7.90 -46.17 -18.62
C ARG A 46 -8.96 -46.26 -19.73
N ALA A 47 -10.05 -45.51 -19.59
CA ALA A 47 -11.09 -45.36 -20.60
C ALA A 47 -11.40 -43.87 -20.80
N ARG A 48 -11.81 -43.49 -22.01
CA ARG A 48 -12.16 -42.11 -22.34
C ARG A 48 -13.49 -41.73 -21.66
N MET A 49 -13.41 -41.28 -20.42
CA MET A 49 -14.56 -40.78 -19.65
C MET A 49 -14.99 -39.38 -20.13
N PRO A 50 -16.28 -39.02 -19.99
CA PRO A 50 -16.81 -37.73 -20.42
C PRO A 50 -16.20 -36.56 -19.62
N PRO A 51 -16.13 -35.34 -20.20
CA PRO A 51 -15.47 -34.18 -19.57
C PRO A 51 -16.10 -33.77 -18.23
N GLU A 52 -17.41 -33.98 -18.06
CA GLU A 52 -18.11 -33.74 -16.79
C GLU A 52 -17.61 -34.69 -15.69
N ALA A 53 -17.35 -35.95 -16.02
CA ALA A 53 -16.80 -36.91 -15.07
C ALA A 53 -15.34 -36.59 -14.69
N ILE A 54 -14.58 -35.97 -15.59
CA ILE A 54 -13.23 -35.47 -15.30
C ILE A 54 -13.31 -34.29 -14.33
N ASP A 55 -14.23 -33.36 -14.58
CA ASP A 55 -14.48 -32.22 -13.70
C ASP A 55 -14.91 -32.67 -12.31
N GLU A 56 -15.86 -33.60 -12.19
CA GLU A 56 -16.25 -34.15 -10.89
C GLU A 56 -15.08 -34.77 -10.13
N LYS A 57 -14.18 -35.48 -10.82
CA LYS A 57 -12.97 -36.04 -10.18
C LYS A 57 -11.99 -34.97 -9.71
N PHE A 58 -11.80 -33.89 -10.47
CA PHE A 58 -10.97 -32.77 -9.99
C PHE A 58 -11.63 -32.01 -8.83
N LYS A 59 -12.96 -31.85 -8.82
CA LYS A 59 -13.70 -31.30 -7.67
C LYS A 59 -13.53 -32.17 -6.42
N GLN A 60 -13.63 -33.50 -6.57
CA GLN A 60 -13.37 -34.46 -5.48
C GLN A 60 -11.93 -34.36 -4.97
N ALA A 61 -10.97 -34.10 -5.85
CA ALA A 61 -9.57 -33.81 -5.48
C ALA A 61 -9.37 -32.38 -4.90
N GLY A 62 -10.44 -31.62 -4.69
CA GLY A 62 -10.42 -30.32 -4.02
C GLY A 62 -10.21 -29.10 -4.92
N TRP A 63 -10.19 -29.27 -6.24
CA TRP A 63 -10.04 -28.17 -7.20
C TRP A 63 -11.33 -27.38 -7.39
N ALA A 64 -11.22 -26.06 -7.46
CA ALA A 64 -12.30 -25.22 -7.98
C ALA A 64 -12.17 -25.17 -9.51
N LEU A 65 -13.30 -25.29 -10.22
CA LEU A 65 -13.28 -25.63 -11.65
C LEU A 65 -13.76 -24.58 -12.63
N ASP A 66 -14.14 -23.39 -12.16
CA ASP A 66 -13.89 -22.13 -12.86
C ASP A 66 -14.11 -20.98 -11.86
N PRO A 67 -13.09 -20.16 -11.53
CA PRO A 67 -11.71 -20.24 -12.01
C PRO A 67 -10.98 -21.48 -11.47
N HIS A 68 -10.04 -22.01 -12.25
CA HIS A 68 -9.24 -23.18 -11.87
C HIS A 68 -8.29 -22.86 -10.73
N ILE A 69 -8.63 -23.28 -9.51
CA ILE A 69 -7.82 -23.04 -8.31
C ILE A 69 -7.49 -24.39 -7.66
N CYS A 70 -6.19 -24.63 -7.47
CA CYS A 70 -5.71 -25.83 -6.79
C CYS A 70 -6.09 -25.81 -5.30
N PRO A 71 -6.14 -26.99 -4.64
CA PRO A 71 -6.47 -27.09 -3.23
C PRO A 71 -5.55 -26.24 -2.33
N GLY A 72 -4.27 -26.10 -2.68
CA GLY A 72 -3.32 -25.27 -1.93
C GLY A 72 -3.66 -23.77 -1.98
N CYS A 73 -3.93 -23.23 -3.17
CA CYS A 73 -4.32 -21.82 -3.32
C CYS A 73 -5.68 -21.54 -2.68
N ARG A 74 -6.60 -22.49 -2.73
CA ARG A 74 -7.91 -22.38 -2.08
C ARG A 74 -7.80 -22.41 -0.56
N ALA A 75 -6.95 -23.28 -0.02
CA ALA A 75 -6.67 -23.35 1.41
C ALA A 75 -6.03 -22.05 1.93
N ARG A 76 -5.03 -21.51 1.21
CA ARG A 76 -4.41 -20.21 1.56
C ARG A 76 -5.42 -19.07 1.55
N ALA A 77 -6.22 -18.94 0.49
CA ALA A 77 -7.26 -17.91 0.43
C ALA A 77 -8.30 -18.06 1.55
N SER A 78 -8.66 -19.29 1.94
CA SER A 78 -9.53 -19.52 3.08
C SER A 78 -8.86 -19.14 4.41
N GLN A 79 -7.57 -19.42 4.58
CA GLN A 79 -6.82 -19.04 5.78
C GLN A 79 -6.71 -17.53 5.89
N GLU A 80 -6.36 -16.82 4.81
CA GLU A 80 -6.31 -15.35 4.78
C GLU A 80 -7.64 -14.71 5.18
N ARG A 81 -8.76 -15.20 4.64
CA ARG A 81 -10.10 -14.73 5.04
C ARG A 81 -10.41 -14.99 6.51
N LYS A 82 -10.01 -16.17 7.03
CA LYS A 82 -10.18 -16.49 8.46
C LYS A 82 -9.36 -15.55 9.33
N THR A 83 -8.14 -15.20 8.92
CA THR A 83 -7.30 -14.23 9.65
C THR A 83 -7.94 -12.84 9.68
N MET A 84 -8.52 -12.38 8.56
CA MET A 84 -9.16 -11.05 8.50
C MET A 84 -10.52 -10.96 9.20
N SER A 85 -11.18 -12.08 9.47
CA SER A 85 -12.52 -12.12 10.11
C SER A 85 -12.50 -12.76 11.49
N ALA A 86 -11.32 -13.07 12.04
CA ALA A 86 -11.21 -13.59 13.39
C ALA A 86 -11.63 -12.52 14.40
N LYS A 87 -12.53 -12.87 15.32
CA LYS A 87 -12.80 -12.00 16.48
C LYS A 87 -11.49 -11.80 17.25
N PRO A 88 -11.23 -10.58 17.76
CA PRO A 88 -10.04 -10.32 18.58
C PRO A 88 -10.00 -11.30 19.75
N SER A 89 -8.81 -11.85 20.03
CA SER A 89 -8.63 -12.67 21.22
C SER A 89 -8.87 -11.84 22.49
N PRO A 90 -9.20 -12.46 23.63
CA PRO A 90 -9.31 -11.74 24.91
C PRO A 90 -8.07 -10.91 25.26
N ASP A 91 -6.88 -11.41 24.92
CA ASP A 91 -5.63 -10.68 25.13
C ASP A 91 -5.52 -9.47 24.22
N ALA A 92 -5.93 -9.59 22.94
CA ALA A 92 -5.97 -8.45 22.02
C ALA A 92 -6.97 -7.39 22.48
N MET A 93 -8.13 -7.78 23.03
CA MET A 93 -9.10 -6.84 23.60
C MET A 93 -8.53 -6.10 24.82
N ARG A 94 -7.80 -6.81 25.71
CA ARG A 94 -7.12 -6.18 26.85
C ARG A 94 -6.03 -5.20 26.39
N ALA A 95 -5.24 -5.56 25.38
CA ALA A 95 -4.24 -4.67 24.80
C ALA A 95 -4.87 -3.40 24.19
N GLN A 96 -6.00 -3.53 23.48
CA GLN A 96 -6.73 -2.39 22.94
C GLN A 96 -7.30 -1.47 24.05
N ALA A 97 -7.80 -2.04 25.15
CA ALA A 97 -8.27 -1.25 26.29
C ALA A 97 -7.12 -0.48 26.97
N SER A 98 -5.95 -1.12 27.12
CA SER A 98 -4.74 -0.47 27.62
C SER A 98 -4.28 0.65 26.68
N MET A 99 -4.27 0.41 25.37
CA MET A 99 -3.94 1.41 24.35
C MET A 99 -4.84 2.65 24.47
N LEU A 100 -6.15 2.46 24.56
CA LEU A 100 -7.10 3.56 24.74
C LEU A 100 -6.78 4.36 26.00
N THR A 101 -6.51 3.68 27.12
CA THR A 101 -6.18 4.33 28.40
C THR A 101 -4.91 5.17 28.30
N LEU A 102 -3.86 4.64 27.65
CA LEU A 102 -2.59 5.35 27.44
C LEU A 102 -2.78 6.57 26.53
N LEU A 103 -3.55 6.43 25.45
CA LEU A 103 -3.87 7.56 24.56
C LEU A 103 -4.66 8.63 25.30
N GLN A 104 -5.68 8.27 26.08
CA GLN A 104 -6.45 9.24 26.88
C GLN A 104 -5.59 9.97 27.92
N THR A 105 -4.57 9.30 28.46
CA THR A 105 -3.71 9.86 29.51
C THR A 105 -2.59 10.72 28.94
N HIS A 106 -2.03 10.34 27.78
CA HIS A 106 -0.78 10.91 27.27
C HIS A 106 -0.93 11.67 25.96
N PHE A 107 -2.07 11.58 25.26
CA PHE A 107 -2.33 12.35 24.05
C PHE A 107 -3.31 13.50 24.34
N ASP A 108 -2.84 14.74 24.20
CA ASP A 108 -3.66 15.95 24.27
C ASP A 108 -4.32 16.16 22.91
N ALA A 109 -5.57 15.70 22.76
CA ALA A 109 -6.34 15.83 21.53
C ALA A 109 -6.60 17.29 21.12
N ALA A 110 -6.69 18.21 22.09
CA ALA A 110 -6.92 19.62 21.80
C ALA A 110 -5.67 20.26 21.18
N LYS A 111 -4.48 19.88 21.65
CA LYS A 111 -3.19 20.34 21.09
C LYS A 111 -2.61 19.42 20.01
N GLY A 112 -3.28 18.29 19.72
CA GLY A 112 -2.80 17.25 18.81
C GLY A 112 -1.39 16.76 19.12
N ARG A 113 -1.03 16.57 20.39
CA ARG A 113 0.36 16.20 20.75
C ARG A 113 0.45 15.27 21.94
N TYR A 114 1.54 14.51 21.97
CA TYR A 114 1.89 13.67 23.09
C TYR A 114 2.50 14.46 24.26
N ALA A 115 2.33 13.93 25.47
CA ALA A 115 3.13 14.30 26.63
C ALA A 115 4.61 13.97 26.40
N LYS A 116 5.49 14.57 27.21
CA LYS A 116 6.94 14.37 27.10
C LYS A 116 7.29 12.88 27.17
N ASP A 117 8.13 12.43 26.25
CA ASP A 117 8.61 11.04 26.11
C ASP A 117 7.52 10.00 25.75
N TRP A 118 6.38 10.45 25.21
CA TRP A 118 5.33 9.57 24.68
C TRP A 118 5.21 9.67 23.16
N SER A 119 4.84 8.56 22.54
CA SER A 119 4.65 8.43 21.09
C SER A 119 3.80 7.19 20.78
N ASP A 120 3.31 7.10 19.54
CA ASP A 120 2.63 5.89 19.03
C ASP A 120 3.53 4.64 19.20
N GLN A 121 4.85 4.78 18.98
CA GLN A 121 5.83 3.71 19.15
C GLN A 121 5.88 3.20 20.59
N LYS A 122 5.95 4.10 21.57
CA LYS A 122 6.04 3.71 22.98
C LYS A 122 4.78 2.99 23.46
N ILE A 123 3.61 3.47 23.04
CA ILE A 123 2.34 2.83 23.37
C ILE A 123 2.25 1.45 22.71
N ALA A 124 2.75 1.31 21.47
CA ALA A 124 2.80 0.03 20.78
C ALA A 124 3.70 -0.98 21.51
N ASP A 125 4.87 -0.55 21.97
CA ASP A 125 5.81 -1.39 22.72
C ASP A 125 5.20 -1.87 24.06
N ASP A 126 4.52 -0.97 24.79
CA ASP A 126 3.88 -1.29 26.07
C ASP A 126 2.67 -2.23 25.92
N THR A 127 1.88 -2.04 24.85
CA THR A 127 0.66 -2.81 24.60
C THR A 127 0.89 -4.06 23.75
N LYS A 128 2.09 -4.21 23.18
CA LYS A 128 2.46 -5.25 22.19
C LYS A 128 1.56 -5.23 20.95
N LEU A 129 0.98 -4.08 20.63
CA LEU A 129 0.24 -3.85 19.39
C LEU A 129 1.19 -3.35 18.30
N ALA A 130 0.76 -3.44 17.04
CA ALA A 130 1.50 -2.81 15.96
C ALA A 130 1.35 -1.29 16.04
N VAL A 131 2.44 -0.56 15.76
CA VAL A 131 2.45 0.92 15.76
C VAL A 131 1.38 1.49 14.84
N SER A 132 1.19 0.89 13.66
CA SER A 132 0.16 1.31 12.71
C SER A 132 -1.25 1.26 13.31
N VAL A 133 -1.55 0.25 14.13
CA VAL A 133 -2.86 0.13 14.81
C VAL A 133 -3.05 1.27 15.82
N VAL A 134 -1.98 1.63 16.55
CA VAL A 134 -2.03 2.75 17.51
C VAL A 134 -2.20 4.08 16.78
N THR A 135 -1.43 4.32 15.71
CA THR A 135 -1.52 5.52 14.87
C THR A 135 -2.90 5.68 14.27
N GLU A 136 -3.43 4.64 13.60
CA GLU A 136 -4.76 4.66 12.98
C GLU A 136 -5.85 4.92 14.03
N PHE A 137 -5.77 4.27 15.19
CA PHE A 137 -6.75 4.48 16.26
C PHE A 137 -6.66 5.88 16.87
N ARG A 138 -5.45 6.38 17.12
CA ARG A 138 -5.23 7.75 17.60
C ARG A 138 -5.84 8.75 16.62
N GLU A 139 -5.57 8.62 15.33
CA GLU A 139 -6.08 9.54 14.32
C GLU A 139 -7.60 9.49 14.20
N ALA A 140 -8.18 8.30 14.25
CA ALA A 140 -9.62 8.12 14.17
C ALA A 140 -10.38 8.68 15.41
N VAL A 141 -9.80 8.57 16.61
CA VAL A 141 -10.49 8.90 17.86
C VAL A 141 -10.07 10.25 18.45
N PHE A 142 -8.79 10.58 18.39
CA PHE A 142 -8.21 11.79 19.00
C PHE A 142 -7.70 12.81 17.98
N GLY A 143 -7.55 12.42 16.72
CA GLY A 143 -7.09 13.28 15.64
C GLY A 143 -5.58 13.17 15.33
N PRO A 144 -5.12 13.86 14.27
CA PRO A 144 -3.74 13.83 13.84
C PRO A 144 -2.81 14.58 14.80
N ILE A 145 -1.52 14.24 14.74
CA ILE A 145 -0.50 15.03 15.44
C ILE A 145 -0.39 16.39 14.75
N GLN A 146 -0.50 17.47 15.52
CA GLN A 146 -0.34 18.84 15.03
C GLN A 146 1.10 19.32 15.22
N GLU A 147 1.56 20.18 14.30
CA GLU A 147 2.85 20.84 14.45
C GLU A 147 2.83 21.78 15.67
N PRO A 148 3.86 21.74 16.54
CA PRO A 148 3.98 22.68 17.64
C PRO A 148 3.90 24.14 17.16
N GLU A 149 3.24 24.99 17.95
CA GLU A 149 3.07 26.42 17.64
C GLU A 149 4.40 27.12 17.37
N GLU A 150 5.46 26.76 18.11
CA GLU A 150 6.82 27.26 17.91
C GLU A 150 7.34 27.01 16.48
N ILE A 151 7.07 25.82 15.91
CA ILE A 151 7.48 25.51 14.53
C ILE A 151 6.66 26.33 13.53
N GLN A 152 5.37 26.53 13.81
CA GLN A 152 4.51 27.37 12.96
C GLN A 152 4.96 28.83 12.98
N GLN A 153 5.31 29.36 14.16
CA GLN A 153 5.87 30.69 14.34
C GLN A 153 7.21 30.83 13.61
N LEU A 154 8.13 29.86 13.78
CA LEU A 154 9.40 29.87 13.05
C LEU A 154 9.22 29.86 11.53
N ARG A 155 8.27 29.11 10.99
CA ARG A 155 7.94 29.14 9.55
C ARG A 155 7.41 30.51 9.11
N SER A 156 6.56 31.13 9.93
CA SER A 156 6.06 32.49 9.70
C SER A 156 7.21 33.51 9.71
N ASP A 157 8.10 33.42 10.71
CA ASP A 157 9.25 34.31 10.86
C ASP A 157 10.21 34.18 9.69
N ILE A 158 10.50 32.94 9.24
CA ILE A 158 11.31 32.69 8.04
C ILE A 158 10.68 33.39 6.82
N THR A 159 9.37 33.24 6.63
CA THR A 159 8.66 33.87 5.51
C THR A 159 8.72 35.40 5.58
N ALA A 160 8.57 35.96 6.77
CA ALA A 160 8.69 37.40 7.00
C ALA A 160 10.11 37.90 6.71
N LEU A 161 11.13 37.18 7.18
CA LEU A 161 12.54 37.50 6.93
C LEU A 161 12.89 37.40 5.44
N GLU A 162 12.41 36.39 4.73
CA GLU A 162 12.59 36.26 3.27
C GLU A 162 11.96 37.42 2.51
N THR A 163 10.80 37.89 2.97
CA THR A 163 10.11 39.05 2.37
C THR A 163 10.90 40.33 2.62
N LEU A 164 11.29 40.60 3.86
CA LEU A 164 12.13 41.75 4.23
C LEU A 164 13.46 41.76 3.46
N GLN A 165 14.09 40.58 3.32
CA GLN A 165 15.33 40.44 2.57
C GLN A 165 15.15 40.78 1.09
N ARG A 166 14.03 40.35 0.49
CA ARG A 166 13.71 40.65 -0.91
C ARG A 166 13.48 42.14 -1.13
N GLU A 167 12.71 42.78 -0.24
CA GLU A 167 12.42 44.21 -0.30
C GLU A 167 13.68 45.06 -0.11
N SER A 168 14.50 44.70 0.89
CA SER A 168 15.78 45.36 1.17
C SER A 168 16.73 45.27 -0.03
N ASN A 169 16.87 44.07 -0.63
CA ASN A 169 17.71 43.90 -1.82
C ASN A 169 17.20 44.68 -3.03
N ALA A 170 15.88 44.76 -3.24
CA ALA A 170 15.30 45.57 -4.29
C ALA A 170 15.59 47.07 -4.06
N ALA A 171 15.44 47.54 -2.83
CA ALA A 171 15.74 48.92 -2.44
C ALA A 171 17.21 49.27 -2.63
N PHE A 172 18.13 48.40 -2.19
CA PHE A 172 19.57 48.61 -2.40
C PHE A 172 19.95 48.62 -3.87
N THR A 173 19.37 47.72 -4.67
CA THR A 173 19.60 47.69 -6.13
C THR A 173 19.14 48.99 -6.79
N ALA A 174 17.99 49.52 -6.38
CA ALA A 174 17.47 50.81 -6.87
C ALA A 174 18.37 52.00 -6.44
N GLN A 175 18.85 52.01 -5.19
CA GLN A 175 19.77 53.05 -4.71
C GLN A 175 21.11 53.01 -5.46
N ILE A 176 21.68 51.82 -5.68
CA ILE A 176 22.91 51.67 -6.48
C ILE A 176 22.71 52.19 -7.90
N ALA A 177 21.57 51.89 -8.54
CA ALA A 177 21.27 52.40 -9.87
C ALA A 177 21.16 53.94 -9.90
N SER A 178 20.49 54.52 -8.90
CA SER A 178 20.38 55.98 -8.74
C SER A 178 21.74 56.65 -8.51
N LEU A 179 22.58 56.12 -7.62
CA LEU A 179 23.92 56.66 -7.38
C LEU A 179 24.80 56.57 -8.63
N ARG A 180 24.74 55.46 -9.37
CA ARG A 180 25.46 55.31 -10.64
C ARG A 180 25.04 56.37 -11.66
N SER A 181 23.75 56.67 -11.78
CA SER A 181 23.28 57.71 -12.70
C SER A 181 23.72 59.12 -12.28
N GLN A 182 23.71 59.43 -10.97
CA GLN A 182 24.22 60.70 -10.43
C GLN A 182 25.71 60.89 -10.72
N VAL A 183 26.53 59.86 -10.49
CA VAL A 183 27.98 59.91 -10.78
C VAL A 183 28.23 60.13 -12.27
N ALA A 184 27.47 59.47 -13.16
CA ALA A 184 27.56 59.68 -14.60
C ALA A 184 27.13 61.09 -15.05
N GLY A 185 26.12 61.67 -14.39
CA GLY A 185 25.69 63.04 -14.63
C GLY A 185 26.74 64.07 -14.21
N LEU A 186 27.38 63.87 -13.05
CA LEU A 186 28.44 64.74 -12.55
C LEU A 186 29.72 64.70 -13.40
N SER A 187 30.11 63.53 -13.91
CA SER A 187 31.25 63.40 -14.82
C SER A 187 30.99 64.09 -16.17
N SER A 188 29.77 64.00 -16.69
CA SER A 188 29.36 64.65 -17.94
C SER A 188 29.23 66.18 -17.82
N GLY A 189 28.79 66.68 -16.66
CA GLY A 189 28.65 68.12 -16.40
C GLY A 189 29.98 68.87 -16.21
N LYS A 190 31.04 68.17 -15.77
CA LYS A 190 32.36 68.76 -15.54
C LYS A 190 33.18 68.96 -16.83
N LEU A 191 32.86 68.20 -17.88
CA LEU A 191 33.45 68.35 -19.23
C LEU A 191 32.86 69.53 -20.03
N ARG A 192 31.71 70.08 -19.62
CA ARG A 192 30.97 71.18 -20.27
C ARG A 192 31.23 72.58 -19.70
N ARG A 193 32.24 72.73 -18.83
CA ARG A 193 32.64 74.05 -18.26
C ARG A 193 34.10 74.41 -18.61
N VAL A 194 34.69 73.69 -19.56
CA VAL A 194 36.09 73.81 -20.05
C VAL A 194 36.06 73.78 -21.59
N GLY A 195 35.19 74.61 -22.16
CA GLY A 195 34.20 74.15 -23.15
C GLY A 195 32.87 73.90 -22.45
#